data_AF-A0A537VJZ8-F1
#
_entry.id   AF-A0A537VJZ8-F1
#
_cell.length_a   1.000
_cell.length_b   1.000
_cell.length_c   1.000
_cell.angle_alpha   90.00
_cell.angle_beta   90.00
_cell.angle_gamma   90.00
#
_symmetry.space_group_name_H-M   'P 1'
#
loop_
_entity.id
_entity.type
_entity.pdbx_description
1 polymer ?
#
loop_
_entity_poly.entity_id
_entity_poly.type
_entity_poly.pdbx_seq_one_letter_code
_entity_poly.pdbx_strand_id
1 'polypeptide(L)' 'MLARMLGAKLSESLGQPVIVENRPGAGGNVAADAVAKSPPDGYTILQNTNGLAISPAIYRSLPFDVVRDFIPVT' A
#
# COMPACT_ATOMS: atom_id res chain seq x y z
N MET A 1 -2.76 -7.98 10.31
CA MET A 1 -2.84 -7.40 11.67
C MET A 1 -1.94 -6.17 11.84
N LEU A 2 -0.73 -6.15 11.26
CA LEU A 2 0.21 -5.03 11.36
C LEU A 2 -0.38 -3.67 10.99
N ALA A 3 -1.13 -3.56 9.88
CA ALA A 3 -1.74 -2.30 9.44
C ALA A 3 -2.64 -1.64 10.50
N ARG A 4 -3.39 -2.40 11.29
CA ARG A 4 -4.28 -1.85 12.33
C ARG A 4 -3.50 -1.30 13.52
N MET A 5 -2.42 -1.97 13.92
CA MET A 5 -1.54 -1.47 14.98
C MET A 5 -0.81 -0.20 14.53
N LEU A 6 -0.31 -0.20 13.29
CA LEU A 6 0.34 0.97 12.70
C LEU A 6 -0.65 2.15 12.58
N GLY A 7 -1.86 1.91 12.08
CA GLY A 7 -2.89 2.95 11.92
C GLY A 7 -3.29 3.61 13.25
N ALA A 8 -3.34 2.85 14.34
CA ALA A 8 -3.60 3.42 15.66
C ALA A 8 -2.48 4.39 16.09
N LYS A 9 -1.21 4.00 15.90
CA LYS A 9 -0.05 4.85 16.23
C LYS A 9 0.08 6.06 15.31
N LEU A 10 -0.20 5.90 14.02
CA LEU A 10 -0.23 7.00 13.07
C LEU A 10 -1.34 7.98 13.41
N SER A 11 -2.52 7.50 13.83
CA SER A 11 -3.61 8.38 14.26
C SER A 11 -3.21 9.27 15.43
N GLU A 12 -2.52 8.70 16.42
CA GLU A 12 -1.97 9.46 17.56
C GLU A 12 -0.96 10.53 17.10
N SER A 13 -0.04 10.17 16.19
CA SER A 13 1.02 11.08 15.74
C SER A 13 0.55 12.17 14.77
N LEU A 14 -0.44 11.87 13.92
CA LEU A 14 -0.95 12.79 12.90
C LEU A 14 -2.07 13.69 13.44
N GLY A 15 -2.67 13.34 14.58
CA GLY A 15 -3.86 14.02 15.09
C GLY A 15 -5.09 13.83 14.18
N GLN A 16 -5.05 12.88 13.26
CA GLN A 16 -6.09 12.59 12.28
C GLN A 16 -6.40 11.08 12.27
N PRO A 17 -7.67 10.67 12.12
CA PRO A 17 -8.02 9.26 12.03
C PRO A 17 -7.38 8.58 10.82
N VAL A 18 -6.70 7.46 11.03
CA VAL A 18 -6.19 6.58 9.96
C VAL A 18 -7.13 5.40 9.80
N ILE A 19 -7.80 5.34 8.64
CA ILE A 19 -8.77 4.29 8.31
C ILE A 19 -8.06 3.15 7.58
N VAL A 20 -8.18 1.93 8.12
CA VAL A 20 -7.58 0.74 7.51
C VAL A 20 -8.60 0.01 6.64
N GLU A 21 -8.39 0.08 5.33
CA GLU A 21 -9.14 -0.71 4.33
C GLU A 21 -8.35 -1.95 3.91
N ASN A 22 -8.98 -3.13 3.97
CA ASN A 22 -8.33 -4.37 3.53
C ASN A 22 -8.77 -4.70 2.10
N ARG A 23 -7.83 -4.67 1.16
CA ARG A 23 -8.05 -5.03 -0.26
C ARG A 23 -7.22 -6.27 -0.63
N PRO A 24 -7.62 -7.48 -0.23
CA PRO A 24 -6.87 -8.70 -0.52
C PRO A 24 -6.96 -9.09 -2.00
N GLY A 25 -6.01 -9.90 -2.46
CA GLY A 25 -6.02 -10.50 -3.80
C GLY A 25 -4.68 -10.39 -4.52
N ALA A 26 -4.36 -11.39 -5.34
CA ALA A 26 -3.16 -11.46 -6.18
C ALA A 26 -1.86 -11.07 -5.43
N GLY A 27 -1.63 -11.64 -4.25
CA GLY A 27 -0.44 -11.36 -3.44
C GLY A 27 -0.33 -9.92 -2.91
N GLY A 28 -1.42 -9.16 -2.92
CA GLY A 28 -1.44 -7.73 -2.54
C GLY A 28 -1.48 -6.78 -3.73
N ASN A 29 -1.46 -7.29 -4.97
CA ASN A 29 -1.47 -6.44 -6.17
C ASN A 29 -2.78 -5.64 -6.33
N VAL A 30 -3.90 -6.14 -5.81
CA VAL A 30 -5.18 -5.39 -5.83
C VAL A 30 -5.09 -4.11 -4.99
N ALA A 31 -4.51 -4.20 -3.80
CA ALA A 31 -4.26 -3.03 -2.96
C ALA A 31 -3.22 -2.10 -3.61
N ALA A 32 -2.13 -2.67 -4.14
CA ALA A 32 -1.07 -1.89 -4.78
C ALA A 32 -1.60 -1.10 -5.99
N ASP A 33 -2.42 -1.72 -6.84
CA ASP A 33 -3.04 -1.05 -7.99
C ASP A 33 -3.94 0.12 -7.57
N ALA A 34 -4.76 -0.08 -6.53
CA ALA A 34 -5.63 0.95 -6.01
C ALA A 34 -4.84 2.16 -5.47
N VAL A 35 -3.72 1.91 -4.79
CA VAL A 35 -2.87 2.97 -4.23
C VAL A 35 -2.04 3.66 -5.33
N ALA A 36 -1.47 2.92 -6.28
CA ALA A 36 -0.69 3.48 -7.40
C ALA A 36 -1.49 4.48 -8.25
N LYS A 37 -2.82 4.28 -8.34
CA LYS A 37 -3.74 5.15 -9.09
C LYS A 37 -4.43 6.21 -8.24
N SER A 38 -4.15 6.25 -6.93
CA SER A 38 -4.71 7.26 -6.03
C SER A 38 -4.03 8.63 -6.24
N PRO A 39 -4.66 9.74 -5.86
CA PRO A 39 -4.01 11.05 -5.87
C PRO A 39 -2.73 11.04 -5.02
N PRO A 40 -1.61 11.62 -5.49
CA PRO A 40 -0.35 11.68 -4.73
C PRO A 40 -0.36 12.79 -3.68
N ASP A 41 -1.37 12.77 -2.79
CA ASP A 41 -1.64 13.79 -1.77
C ASP A 41 -1.27 13.37 -0.34
N GLY A 42 -0.79 12.14 -0.17
CA GLY A 42 -0.35 11.58 1.11
C GLY A 42 -1.45 10.94 1.96
N TYR A 43 -2.72 10.99 1.55
CA TYR A 43 -3.83 10.40 2.31
C TYR A 43 -4.05 8.91 2.04
N THR A 44 -3.48 8.39 0.96
CA THR A 44 -3.57 6.99 0.58
C THR A 44 -2.20 6.33 0.67
N ILE A 45 -2.06 5.36 1.58
CA ILE A 45 -0.79 4.68 1.86
C ILE A 45 -0.97 3.17 1.66
N LEU A 46 -0.01 2.53 1.00
CA LEU A 46 0.02 1.09 0.83
C LEU A 46 0.76 0.43 2.00
N GLN A 47 0.08 -0.48 2.71
CA GLN A 47 0.75 -1.49 3.53
C GLN A 47 0.80 -2.80 2.76
N ASN A 48 2.01 -3.23 2.38
CA ASN A 48 2.24 -4.53 1.75
C ASN A 48 3.41 -5.24 2.47
N THR A 49 3.67 -6.50 2.10
CA THR A 49 4.85 -7.26 2.54
C THR A 49 5.86 -7.36 1.38
N ASN A 50 6.74 -8.36 1.43
CA ASN A 50 7.61 -8.74 0.31
C ASN A 50 6.85 -9.10 -0.99
N GLY A 51 5.53 -9.31 -0.93
CA GLY A 51 4.70 -9.57 -2.12
C GLY A 51 4.87 -8.51 -3.20
N LEU A 52 4.97 -7.23 -2.83
CA LEU A 52 5.18 -6.13 -3.78
C LEU A 52 6.48 -6.29 -4.59
N ALA A 53 7.57 -6.73 -3.95
CA ALA A 53 8.86 -6.94 -4.60
C ALA A 53 8.91 -8.23 -5.43
N ILE A 54 8.12 -9.25 -5.06
CA ILE A 54 8.06 -10.54 -5.77
C ILE A 54 7.19 -10.44 -7.03
N SER A 55 6.11 -9.65 -6.98
CA SER A 55 5.10 -9.58 -8.04
C SER A 55 5.65 -9.39 -9.47
N PRO A 56 6.63 -8.49 -9.73
CA PRO A 56 7.18 -8.33 -11.08
C PRO A 56 7.84 -9.58 -11.66
N ALA A 57 8.31 -10.50 -10.81
CA ALA A 57 8.96 -11.73 -11.24
C ALA A 57 7.98 -12.86 -11.57
N ILE A 58 6.75 -12.82 -11.03
CA ILE A 58 5.79 -13.93 -11.12
C ILE A 58 4.51 -13.60 -11.90
N TYR A 59 4.20 -12.32 -12.08
CA TYR A 59 3.08 -11.88 -12.90
C TYR A 59 3.57 -11.41 -14.26
N ARG A 60 3.00 -11.96 -15.33
CA ARG A 60 3.35 -11.58 -16.71
C ARG A 60 3.13 -10.09 -17.01
N SER A 61 2.14 -9.50 -16.35
CA SER A 61 1.82 -8.08 -16.46
C SER A 61 1.27 -7.59 -15.13
N LEU A 62 1.70 -6.41 -14.71
CA LEU A 62 1.16 -5.69 -13.56
C LEU A 62 0.49 -4.40 -14.03
N PRO A 63 -0.59 -3.97 -13.37
CA PRO A 63 -1.26 -2.72 -13.70
C PRO A 63 -0.58 -1.47 -13.09
N PHE A 64 0.59 -1.65 -12.47
CA PHE A 64 1.43 -0.62 -11.85
C PHE A 64 2.92 -0.99 -11.99
N ASP A 65 3.79 -0.01 -11.79
CA ASP A 65 5.24 -0.15 -11.70
C ASP A 65 5.71 0.03 -10.25
N VAL A 66 6.39 -0.97 -9.70
CA VAL A 66 6.79 -1.00 -8.28
C VAL A 66 7.83 0.06 -7.90
N VAL A 67 8.61 0.55 -8.87
CA VAL A 67 9.69 1.53 -8.64
C VAL A 67 9.19 2.95 -8.91
N ARG A 68 8.42 3.13 -9.99
CA ARG A 68 7.94 4.44 -10.43
C ARG A 68 6.71 4.91 -9.65
N ASP A 69 5.78 4.01 -9.33
CA ASP A 69 4.45 4.40 -8.84
C ASP A 69 4.35 4.44 -7.30
N PHE A 70 5.44 4.16 -6.59
CA PHE A 70 5.47 4.17 -5.12
C PHE A 70 6.69 4.90 -4.56
N ILE A 71 6.47 5.64 -3.47
CA ILE A 71 7.53 6.25 -2.66
C ILE A 71 7.58 5.51 -1.32
N PRO A 72 8.74 5.00 -0.88
CA PRO A 72 8.87 4.34 0.40
C PRO A 72 8.66 5.35 1.54
N VAL A 73 7.92 4.93 2.57
CA VAL A 73 7.73 5.70 3.81
C VAL A 73 8.78 5.23 4.82
N THR A 74 9.60 6.16 5.32
CA THR A 74 10.68 5.93 6.30
C THR A 74 10.34 6.49 7.66
#